data_AF-A0AAW6X2J0-F1
#
_entry.id   AF-A0AAW6X2J0-F1
#
_cell.length_a   1.000
_cell.length_b   1.000
_cell.length_c   1.000
_cell.angle_alpha   90.00
_cell.angle_beta   90.00
_cell.angle_gamma   90.00
#
_symmetry.space_group_name_H-M   'P 1'
#
loop_
_entity.id
_entity.type
_entity.pdbx_description
1 polymer ?
#
loop_
_entity_poly.entity_id
_entity_poly.type
_entity_poly.pdbx_seq_one_letter_code
_entity_poly.pdbx_strand_id
1 'polypeptide(L)'
;MKSLASMLQGQSIGAAITAVENDIKAKPADADLRAALVQLLCLSGNWTRANAQLKSWQALKPIAQPTTLLLMQSVNAELQRQAVFAGTAAPALQRQDQPWLKLMVQALHQDAQGAAEQAQALRDEALEAAPAGAGRLTLAEGDQERQLSFDWLTDGDGRLGPVCELALNGVYYWLPFADIAAIQFQAPQSAIDLVWSHALVRLTDGREQVCQLPARYPLAEGSDDALLLGKRTEWQPLGDGTHYAGLGLKTWLSESDEFPLHSLRQLSFDASA
;
A
#
# COMPACT_ATOMS: atom_id res chain seq x y z
N MET A 1 -16.77 4.56 -13.79
CA MET A 1 -16.88 4.94 -12.37
C MET A 1 -16.88 6.46 -12.29
N LYS A 2 -17.54 7.07 -11.30
CA LYS A 2 -17.48 8.53 -11.08
C LYS A 2 -16.04 8.95 -10.73
N SER A 3 -15.63 10.15 -11.12
CA SER A 3 -14.34 10.71 -10.71
C SER A 3 -14.34 11.01 -9.21
N LEU A 4 -13.15 11.03 -8.58
CA LEU A 4 -13.01 11.37 -7.17
C LEU A 4 -13.61 12.75 -6.86
N ALA A 5 -13.32 13.75 -7.69
CA ALA A 5 -13.87 15.10 -7.53
C ALA A 5 -15.41 15.10 -7.56
N SER A 6 -16.02 14.28 -8.43
CA SER A 6 -17.48 14.12 -8.50
C SER A 6 -18.06 13.38 -7.28
N MET A 7 -17.31 12.47 -6.68
CA MET A 7 -17.75 11.77 -5.46
C MET A 7 -17.65 12.66 -4.22
N LEU A 8 -16.58 13.46 -4.10
CA LEU A 8 -16.37 14.32 -2.94
C LEU A 8 -17.17 15.63 -3.01
N GLN A 9 -17.32 16.23 -4.20
CA GLN A 9 -18.02 17.53 -4.39
C GLN A 9 -17.52 18.63 -3.44
N GLY A 10 -16.21 18.63 -3.13
CA GLY A 10 -15.60 19.56 -2.18
C GLY A 10 -15.86 19.26 -0.70
N GLN A 11 -16.57 18.17 -0.39
CA GLN A 11 -16.81 17.70 0.98
C GLN A 11 -15.71 16.75 1.45
N SER A 12 -15.71 16.46 2.75
CA SER A 12 -14.83 15.43 3.32
C SER A 12 -15.25 14.03 2.89
N ILE A 13 -14.34 13.05 2.97
CA ILE A 13 -14.64 11.64 2.66
C ILE A 13 -15.80 11.14 3.52
N GLY A 14 -15.81 11.47 4.82
CA GLY A 14 -16.89 11.07 5.73
C GLY A 14 -18.26 11.67 5.37
N ALA A 15 -18.29 12.94 4.96
CA ALA A 15 -19.52 13.58 4.49
C ALA A 15 -20.01 12.96 3.18
N ALA A 16 -19.10 12.67 2.24
CA ALA A 16 -19.42 12.01 0.97
C ALA A 16 -19.97 10.59 1.19
N ILE A 17 -19.41 9.82 2.12
CA ILE A 17 -19.95 8.50 2.51
C ILE A 17 -21.40 8.64 2.98
N THR A 18 -21.64 9.58 3.91
CA THR A 18 -22.99 9.81 4.48
C THR A 18 -23.99 10.22 3.39
N ALA A 19 -23.58 11.08 2.45
CA ALA A 19 -24.42 11.50 1.34
C ALA A 19 -24.79 10.32 0.42
N VAL A 20 -23.81 9.53 -0.02
CA VAL A 20 -24.05 8.36 -0.88
C VAL A 20 -24.90 7.31 -0.18
N GLU A 21 -24.73 7.11 1.13
CA GLU A 21 -25.59 6.20 1.90
C GLU A 21 -27.06 6.64 1.92
N ASN A 22 -27.32 7.95 2.02
CA ASN A 22 -28.69 8.48 1.95
C ASN A 22 -29.27 8.33 0.54
N ASP A 23 -28.48 8.54 -0.51
CA ASP A 23 -28.91 8.28 -1.89
C ASP A 23 -29.25 6.81 -2.12
N ILE A 24 -28.46 5.89 -1.55
CA ILE A 24 -28.73 4.44 -1.61
C ILE A 24 -30.03 4.08 -0.91
N LYS A 25 -30.37 4.71 0.22
CA LYS A 25 -31.66 4.48 0.89
C LYS A 25 -32.83 4.85 -0.02
N ALA A 26 -32.70 5.92 -0.79
CA ALA A 26 -33.70 6.34 -1.77
C ALA A 26 -33.70 5.46 -3.03
N LYS A 27 -32.55 4.92 -3.43
CA LYS A 27 -32.35 4.15 -4.68
C LYS A 27 -31.53 2.88 -4.43
N PRO A 28 -32.07 1.87 -3.70
CA PRO A 28 -31.29 0.73 -3.22
C PRO A 28 -30.75 -0.19 -4.32
N ALA A 29 -31.39 -0.19 -5.50
CA ALA A 29 -31.02 -0.98 -6.68
C ALA A 29 -30.05 -0.27 -7.63
N ASP A 30 -29.59 0.95 -7.31
CA ASP A 30 -28.62 1.68 -8.12
C ASP A 30 -27.20 1.14 -7.86
N ALA A 31 -26.67 0.39 -8.84
CA ALA A 31 -25.35 -0.22 -8.75
C ALA A 31 -24.20 0.81 -8.76
N ASP A 32 -24.38 1.98 -9.39
CA ASP A 32 -23.33 2.99 -9.49
C ASP A 32 -23.16 3.75 -8.17
N LEU A 33 -24.24 3.90 -7.39
CA LEU A 33 -24.14 4.37 -6.01
C LEU A 33 -23.38 3.39 -5.11
N ARG A 34 -23.60 2.07 -5.28
CA ARG A 34 -22.83 1.05 -4.54
C ARG A 34 -21.35 1.10 -4.92
N ALA A 35 -21.04 1.25 -6.19
CA ALA A 35 -19.66 1.41 -6.67
C ALA A 35 -18.99 2.67 -6.09
N ALA A 36 -19.70 3.78 -5.99
CA ALA A 36 -19.17 5.00 -5.36
C ALA A 36 -18.94 4.82 -3.86
N LEU A 37 -19.89 4.19 -3.15
CA LEU A 37 -19.74 3.90 -1.72
C LEU A 37 -18.55 2.99 -1.44
N VAL A 38 -18.36 1.93 -2.24
CA VAL A 38 -17.19 1.03 -2.13
C VAL A 38 -15.89 1.82 -2.22
N GLN A 39 -15.75 2.70 -3.22
CA GLN A 39 -14.54 3.50 -3.40
C GLN A 39 -14.26 4.41 -2.20
N LEU A 40 -15.28 5.09 -1.68
CA LEU A 40 -15.15 5.95 -0.50
C LEU A 40 -14.83 5.16 0.78
N LEU A 41 -15.38 3.96 0.93
CA LEU A 41 -15.05 3.06 2.04
C LEU A 41 -13.61 2.54 1.94
N CYS A 42 -13.12 2.23 0.73
CA CYS A 42 -11.72 1.85 0.54
C CYS A 42 -10.77 3.03 0.84
N LEU A 43 -11.12 4.25 0.42
CA LEU A 43 -10.36 5.45 0.75
C LEU A 43 -10.27 5.69 2.27
N SER A 44 -11.38 5.51 3.00
CA SER A 44 -11.39 5.65 4.46
C SER A 44 -10.88 4.43 5.23
N GLY A 45 -10.43 3.37 4.55
CA GLY A 45 -9.94 2.15 5.19
C GLY A 45 -11.01 1.30 5.87
N ASN A 46 -12.29 1.52 5.56
CA ASN A 46 -13.39 0.77 6.16
C ASN A 46 -13.63 -0.56 5.42
N TRP A 47 -12.64 -1.44 5.52
CA TRP A 47 -12.53 -2.70 4.77
C TRP A 47 -13.74 -3.63 4.95
N THR A 48 -14.21 -3.80 6.18
CA THR A 48 -15.36 -4.66 6.49
C THR A 48 -16.63 -4.18 5.78
N ARG A 49 -16.92 -2.87 5.81
CA ARG A 49 -18.08 -2.30 5.09
C ARG A 49 -17.86 -2.34 3.59
N ALA A 50 -16.65 -2.06 3.11
CA ALA A 50 -16.32 -2.15 1.68
C ALA A 50 -16.62 -3.55 1.13
N ASN A 51 -16.21 -4.61 1.85
CA ASN A 51 -16.46 -6.00 1.44
C ASN A 51 -17.96 -6.34 1.40
N ALA A 52 -18.74 -5.84 2.36
CA ALA A 52 -20.20 -6.00 2.34
C ALA A 52 -20.86 -5.29 1.14
N GLN A 53 -20.40 -4.08 0.80
CA GLN A 53 -20.92 -3.33 -0.34
C GLN A 53 -20.46 -3.91 -1.68
N LEU A 54 -19.27 -4.51 -1.76
CA LEU A 54 -18.77 -5.21 -2.95
C LEU A 54 -19.68 -6.37 -3.36
N LYS A 55 -20.16 -7.16 -2.39
CA LYS A 55 -21.13 -8.25 -2.65
C LYS A 55 -22.45 -7.70 -3.19
N SER A 56 -22.94 -6.60 -2.62
CA SER A 56 -24.16 -5.92 -3.08
C SER A 56 -24.01 -5.36 -4.50
N TRP A 57 -22.86 -4.74 -4.79
CA TRP A 57 -22.56 -4.22 -6.12
C TRP A 57 -22.52 -5.33 -7.17
N GLN A 58 -21.83 -6.44 -6.87
CA GLN A 58 -21.75 -7.58 -7.77
C GLN A 58 -23.14 -8.19 -8.06
N ALA A 59 -24.01 -8.29 -7.05
CA ALA A 59 -25.36 -8.80 -7.22
C ALA A 59 -26.23 -7.91 -8.12
N LEU A 60 -26.10 -6.58 -8.01
CA LEU A 60 -26.86 -5.62 -8.82
C LEU A 60 -26.31 -5.47 -10.25
N LYS A 61 -25.01 -5.70 -10.45
CA LYS A 61 -24.34 -5.54 -11.75
C LYS A 61 -23.35 -6.69 -11.99
N PRO A 62 -23.83 -7.90 -12.37
CA PRO A 62 -22.97 -9.06 -12.57
C PRO A 62 -21.83 -8.86 -13.56
N ILE A 63 -22.02 -8.00 -14.58
CA ILE A 63 -20.97 -7.61 -15.54
C ILE A 63 -19.75 -6.94 -14.87
N ALA A 64 -19.90 -6.39 -13.66
CA ALA A 64 -18.81 -5.80 -12.88
C ALA A 64 -18.00 -6.83 -12.06
N GLN A 65 -18.33 -8.13 -12.16
CA GLN A 65 -17.68 -9.19 -11.38
C GLN A 65 -16.14 -9.16 -11.40
N PRO A 66 -15.46 -8.94 -12.55
CA PRO A 66 -13.99 -8.88 -12.56
C PRO A 66 -13.45 -7.75 -11.65
N THR A 67 -14.06 -6.57 -11.70
CA THR A 67 -13.69 -5.43 -10.87
C THR A 67 -13.98 -5.69 -9.40
N THR A 68 -15.17 -6.22 -9.07
CA THR A 68 -15.52 -6.49 -7.66
C THR A 68 -14.65 -7.58 -7.07
N LEU A 69 -14.29 -8.61 -7.85
CA LEU A 69 -13.39 -9.69 -7.40
C LEU A 69 -12.01 -9.14 -7.07
N LEU A 70 -11.43 -8.33 -7.96
CA LEU A 70 -10.13 -7.71 -7.73
C LEU A 70 -10.15 -6.85 -6.46
N LEU A 71 -11.17 -6.00 -6.29
CA LEU A 71 -11.31 -5.18 -5.08
C LEU A 71 -11.50 -6.02 -3.81
N MET A 72 -12.25 -7.13 -3.85
CA MET A 72 -12.38 -8.04 -2.72
C MET A 72 -11.03 -8.64 -2.34
N GLN A 73 -10.20 -9.00 -3.33
CA GLN A 73 -8.84 -9.47 -3.09
C GLN A 73 -7.97 -8.39 -2.44
N SER A 74 -7.98 -7.16 -2.95
CA SER A 74 -7.23 -6.04 -2.35
C SER A 74 -7.65 -5.78 -0.91
N VAL A 75 -8.96 -5.75 -0.65
CA VAL A 75 -9.52 -5.54 0.70
C VAL A 75 -9.13 -6.67 1.65
N ASN A 76 -9.14 -7.93 1.20
CA ASN A 76 -8.69 -9.06 2.02
C ASN A 76 -7.20 -8.99 2.34
N ALA A 77 -6.37 -8.51 1.41
CA ALA A 77 -4.95 -8.28 1.66
C ALA A 77 -4.72 -7.14 2.67
N GLU A 78 -5.51 -6.06 2.63
CA GLU A 78 -5.43 -4.99 3.65
C GLU A 78 -5.80 -5.48 5.05
N LEU A 79 -6.78 -6.38 5.19
CA LEU A 79 -7.12 -6.98 6.47
C LEU A 79 -5.95 -7.82 7.03
N GLN A 80 -5.26 -8.57 6.17
CA GLN A 80 -4.05 -9.31 6.56
C GLN A 80 -2.92 -8.34 6.95
N ARG A 81 -2.71 -7.30 6.14
CA ARG A 81 -1.72 -6.25 6.39
C ARG A 81 -1.94 -5.56 7.74
N GLN A 82 -3.18 -5.23 8.09
CA GLN A 82 -3.52 -4.68 9.41
C GLN A 82 -3.13 -5.65 10.54
N ALA A 83 -3.40 -6.95 10.39
CA ALA A 83 -3.01 -7.94 11.39
C ALA A 83 -1.48 -8.08 11.52
N VAL A 84 -0.75 -7.97 10.41
CA VAL A 84 0.73 -7.99 10.40
C VAL A 84 1.29 -6.81 11.16
N PHE A 85 0.89 -5.58 10.84
CA PHE A 85 1.37 -4.38 11.53
C PHE A 85 0.87 -4.26 12.97
N ALA A 86 -0.21 -4.97 13.33
CA ALA A 86 -0.65 -5.13 14.71
C ALA A 86 0.15 -6.20 15.49
N GLY A 87 1.14 -6.86 14.87
CA GLY A 87 1.97 -7.88 15.52
C GLY A 87 1.23 -9.20 15.82
N THR A 88 0.09 -9.43 15.16
CA THR A 88 -0.79 -10.61 15.39
C THR A 88 -0.76 -11.64 14.26
N ALA A 89 -0.12 -11.30 13.14
CA ALA A 89 0.07 -12.18 11.99
C ALA A 89 1.45 -11.94 11.36
N ALA A 90 1.84 -12.83 10.44
CA ALA A 90 3.03 -12.66 9.61
C ALA A 90 2.61 -12.46 8.14
N PRO A 91 3.34 -11.64 7.37
CA PRO A 91 3.12 -11.51 5.93
C PRO A 91 3.52 -12.81 5.23
N ALA A 92 2.91 -13.08 4.07
CA ALA A 92 3.38 -14.15 3.23
C ALA A 92 4.73 -13.77 2.61
N LEU A 93 5.62 -14.76 2.45
CA LEU A 93 6.92 -14.58 1.80
C LEU A 93 6.99 -15.46 0.56
N GLN A 94 7.53 -14.92 -0.52
CA GLN A 94 7.83 -15.73 -1.70
C GLN A 94 8.96 -16.73 -1.46
N ARG A 95 9.93 -16.31 -0.63
CA ARG A 95 11.12 -17.06 -0.25
C ARG A 95 11.20 -17.16 1.27
N GLN A 96 11.40 -18.38 1.77
CA GLN A 96 11.39 -18.66 3.20
C GLN A 96 12.78 -18.53 3.84
N ASP A 97 13.82 -18.47 3.01
CA ASP A 97 15.25 -18.35 3.36
C ASP A 97 15.68 -16.89 3.58
N GLN A 98 14.87 -16.10 4.28
CA GLN A 98 15.13 -14.69 4.57
C GLN A 98 15.11 -14.44 6.10
N PRO A 99 16.19 -14.76 6.85
CA PRO A 99 16.21 -14.65 8.31
C PRO A 99 15.93 -13.24 8.83
N TRP A 100 16.44 -12.21 8.15
CA TRP A 100 16.25 -10.82 8.53
C TRP A 100 14.78 -10.38 8.49
N LEU A 101 13.97 -10.88 7.54
CA LEU A 101 12.52 -10.62 7.53
C LEU A 101 11.81 -11.18 8.76
N LYS A 102 12.30 -12.30 9.32
CA LYS A 102 11.74 -12.87 10.55
C LYS A 102 11.98 -11.94 11.74
N LEU A 103 13.15 -11.30 11.80
CA LEU A 103 13.46 -10.29 12.81
C LEU A 103 12.55 -9.06 12.67
N MET A 104 12.30 -8.59 11.44
CA MET A 104 11.34 -7.50 11.18
C MET A 104 9.92 -7.83 11.68
N VAL A 105 9.44 -9.06 11.43
CA VAL A 105 8.13 -9.51 11.93
C VAL A 105 8.13 -9.64 13.46
N GLN A 106 9.23 -10.12 14.06
CA GLN A 106 9.36 -10.15 15.52
C GLN A 106 9.38 -8.76 16.13
N ALA A 107 9.99 -7.77 15.47
CA ALA A 107 9.97 -6.38 15.92
C ALA A 107 8.53 -5.83 15.98
N LEU A 108 7.71 -6.07 14.95
CA LEU A 108 6.28 -5.72 14.98
C LEU A 108 5.53 -6.36 16.14
N HIS A 109 5.88 -7.60 16.49
CA HIS A 109 5.30 -8.28 17.65
C HIS A 109 5.73 -7.63 18.98
N GLN A 110 6.99 -7.23 19.11
CA GLN A 110 7.47 -6.51 20.30
C GLN A 110 6.83 -5.12 20.42
N ASP A 111 6.66 -4.39 19.32
CA ASP A 111 5.94 -3.10 19.31
C ASP A 111 4.52 -3.25 19.86
N ALA A 112 3.80 -4.29 19.42
CA ALA A 112 2.44 -4.55 19.86
C ALA A 112 2.34 -4.86 21.36
N GLN A 113 3.44 -5.26 22.00
CA GLN A 113 3.53 -5.49 23.45
C GLN A 113 4.05 -4.28 24.22
N GLY A 114 4.38 -3.17 23.55
CA GLY A 114 4.98 -1.98 24.15
C GLY A 114 6.49 -2.12 24.45
N ALA A 115 7.13 -3.17 23.93
CA ALA A 115 8.55 -3.47 24.10
C ALA A 115 9.41 -2.74 23.06
N ALA A 116 9.33 -1.40 23.04
CA ALA A 116 9.87 -0.55 21.97
C ALA A 116 11.40 -0.69 21.79
N GLU A 117 12.16 -0.81 22.89
CA GLU A 117 13.63 -0.98 22.83
C GLU A 117 14.01 -2.33 22.20
N GLN A 118 13.30 -3.41 22.55
CA GLN A 118 13.53 -4.73 21.96
C GLN A 118 13.12 -4.74 20.48
N ALA A 119 12.01 -4.09 20.14
CA ALA A 119 11.58 -3.95 18.75
C ALA A 119 12.63 -3.20 17.93
N GLN A 120 13.18 -2.10 18.47
CA GLN A 120 14.25 -1.34 17.83
C GLN A 120 15.49 -2.18 17.57
N ALA A 121 16.01 -2.88 18.58
CA ALA A 121 17.19 -3.72 18.42
C ALA A 121 17.01 -4.80 17.34
N LEU A 122 15.83 -5.40 17.26
CA LEU A 122 15.49 -6.38 16.22
C LEU A 122 15.45 -5.75 14.82
N ARG A 123 14.92 -4.52 14.68
CA ARG A 123 14.95 -3.81 13.39
C ARG A 123 16.37 -3.44 12.99
N ASP A 124 17.18 -2.95 13.91
CA ASP A 124 18.58 -2.59 13.64
C ASP A 124 19.36 -3.82 13.12
N GLU A 125 19.25 -4.96 13.81
CA GLU A 125 19.88 -6.21 13.37
C GLU A 125 19.37 -6.67 12.00
N ALA A 126 18.05 -6.59 11.78
CA ALA A 126 17.45 -7.01 10.52
C ALA A 126 17.90 -6.14 9.34
N LEU A 127 17.93 -4.83 9.51
CA LEU A 127 18.24 -3.88 8.45
C LEU A 127 19.73 -3.86 8.11
N GLU A 128 20.61 -4.07 9.09
CA GLU A 128 22.05 -4.28 8.84
C GLU A 128 22.30 -5.56 8.02
N ALA A 129 21.49 -6.60 8.22
CA ALA A 129 21.58 -7.85 7.48
C ALA A 129 20.85 -7.83 6.12
N ALA A 130 20.05 -6.80 5.84
CA ALA A 130 19.22 -6.74 4.65
C ALA A 130 20.07 -6.46 3.40
N PRO A 131 19.86 -7.19 2.28
CA PRO A 131 20.63 -6.94 1.07
C PRO A 131 20.26 -5.59 0.44
N ALA A 132 21.26 -4.77 0.14
CA ALA A 132 21.11 -3.56 -0.65
C ALA A 132 21.29 -3.86 -2.15
N GLY A 133 20.62 -3.06 -2.98
CA GLY A 133 20.73 -3.16 -4.44
C GLY A 133 20.65 -1.79 -5.08
N ALA A 134 21.61 -1.50 -5.95
CA ALA A 134 21.61 -0.31 -6.79
C ALA A 134 20.67 -0.48 -7.99
N GLY A 135 20.28 0.63 -8.59
CA GLY A 135 19.41 0.59 -9.75
C GLY A 135 19.01 1.97 -10.25
N ARG A 136 17.89 1.98 -10.98
CA ARG A 136 17.34 3.17 -11.62
C ARG A 136 15.83 3.21 -11.50
N LEU A 137 15.30 4.42 -11.45
CA LEU A 137 13.86 4.66 -11.44
C LEU A 137 13.48 5.83 -12.35
N THR A 138 12.22 5.82 -12.76
CA THR A 138 11.57 6.90 -13.52
C THR A 138 10.43 7.46 -12.68
N LEU A 139 10.45 8.78 -12.47
CA LEU A 139 9.41 9.54 -11.78
C LEU A 139 8.64 10.40 -12.77
N ALA A 140 7.34 10.52 -12.58
CA ALA A 140 6.53 11.55 -13.19
C ALA A 140 6.59 12.84 -12.38
N GLU A 141 6.95 13.94 -13.04
CA GLU A 141 6.93 15.31 -12.53
C GLU A 141 6.00 16.14 -13.43
N GLY A 142 4.70 16.15 -13.08
CA GLY A 142 3.67 16.71 -13.96
C GLY A 142 3.54 15.91 -15.25
N ASP A 143 3.70 16.57 -16.40
CA ASP A 143 3.65 15.95 -17.74
C ASP A 143 5.03 15.44 -18.22
N GLN A 144 6.08 15.57 -17.39
CA GLN A 144 7.43 15.13 -17.71
C GLN A 144 7.84 13.90 -16.90
N GLU A 145 8.82 13.17 -17.40
CA GLU A 145 9.46 12.07 -16.69
C GLU A 145 10.93 12.37 -16.42
N ARG A 146 11.38 12.05 -15.21
CA ARG A 146 12.77 12.19 -14.77
C ARG A 146 13.32 10.83 -14.40
N GLN A 147 14.48 10.49 -14.94
CA GLN A 147 15.20 9.27 -14.59
C GLN A 147 16.27 9.57 -13.54
N LEU A 148 16.36 8.72 -12.53
CA LEU A 148 17.35 8.79 -11.46
C LEU A 148 18.00 7.42 -11.26
N SER A 149 19.20 7.43 -10.70
CA SER A 149 19.88 6.23 -10.20
C SER A 149 19.91 6.29 -8.68
N PHE A 150 20.03 5.14 -8.04
CA PHE A 150 20.19 5.01 -6.59
C PHE A 150 21.20 3.90 -6.27
N ASP A 151 21.93 4.04 -5.17
CA ASP A 151 22.85 3.01 -4.69
C ASP A 151 22.12 1.99 -3.79
N TRP A 152 21.08 2.43 -3.11
CA TRP A 152 20.15 1.58 -2.38
C TRP A 152 18.75 2.17 -2.38
N LEU A 153 17.76 1.33 -2.10
CA LEU A 153 16.37 1.74 -1.97
C LEU A 153 15.78 1.12 -0.71
N THR A 154 15.03 1.91 0.06
CA THR A 154 14.27 1.43 1.22
C THR A 154 12.89 2.06 1.21
N ASP A 155 11.93 1.39 1.84
CA ASP A 155 10.72 2.05 2.28
C ASP A 155 11.06 2.96 3.47
N GLY A 156 10.53 4.18 3.51
CA GLY A 156 10.86 5.11 4.58
C GLY A 156 10.22 4.75 5.92
N ASP A 157 9.23 3.85 5.94
CA ASP A 157 8.75 3.26 7.19
C ASP A 157 9.75 2.22 7.70
N GLY A 158 10.34 2.51 8.87
CA GLY A 158 11.35 1.66 9.50
C GLY A 158 10.84 0.26 9.88
N ARG A 159 9.52 0.03 9.87
CA ARG A 159 8.92 -1.30 10.07
C ARG A 159 9.00 -2.18 8.81
N LEU A 160 9.38 -1.61 7.67
CA LEU A 160 9.50 -2.32 6.39
C LEU A 160 10.96 -2.38 5.92
N GLY A 161 11.67 -1.25 5.89
CA GLY A 161 13.01 -1.22 5.31
C GLY A 161 13.00 -1.53 3.80
N PRO A 162 13.98 -2.28 3.25
CA PRO A 162 14.06 -2.61 1.82
C PRO A 162 13.06 -3.70 1.39
N VAL A 163 11.79 -3.52 1.74
CA VAL A 163 10.66 -4.40 1.46
C VAL A 163 9.63 -3.67 0.61
N CYS A 164 9.26 -4.30 -0.51
CA CYS A 164 8.08 -3.97 -1.29
C CYS A 164 6.86 -4.74 -0.77
N GLU A 165 5.84 -4.01 -0.33
CA GLU A 165 4.54 -4.60 0.02
C GLU A 165 3.72 -4.94 -1.22
N LEU A 166 3.15 -6.15 -1.29
CA LEU A 166 2.34 -6.59 -2.43
C LEU A 166 1.05 -7.28 -1.99
N ALA A 167 -0.02 -7.08 -2.75
CA ALA A 167 -1.22 -7.91 -2.73
C ALA A 167 -1.29 -8.70 -4.04
N LEU A 168 -1.39 -10.03 -3.91
CA LEU A 168 -1.51 -10.95 -5.03
C LEU A 168 -2.55 -12.02 -4.70
N ASN A 169 -3.57 -12.16 -5.54
CA ASN A 169 -4.66 -13.13 -5.36
C ASN A 169 -5.32 -13.09 -3.97
N GLY A 170 -5.39 -11.91 -3.37
CA GLY A 170 -5.98 -11.69 -2.04
C GLY A 170 -5.09 -12.05 -0.86
N VAL A 171 -3.81 -12.31 -1.10
CA VAL A 171 -2.79 -12.57 -0.06
C VAL A 171 -1.83 -11.39 0.00
N TYR A 172 -1.49 -10.98 1.23
CA TYR A 172 -0.54 -9.91 1.49
C TYR A 172 0.88 -10.45 1.66
N TYR A 173 1.82 -9.88 0.91
CA TYR A 173 3.21 -10.31 0.83
C TYR A 173 4.18 -9.20 1.20
N TRP A 174 5.30 -9.62 1.79
CA TRP A 174 6.54 -8.84 1.81
C TRP A 174 7.49 -9.44 0.78
N LEU A 175 7.96 -8.59 -0.13
CA LEU A 175 8.96 -8.95 -1.14
C LEU A 175 10.20 -8.06 -0.97
N PRO A 176 11.36 -8.60 -0.60
CA PRO A 176 12.61 -7.85 -0.59
C PRO A 176 12.87 -7.18 -1.93
N PHE A 177 13.37 -5.94 -1.91
CA PHE A 177 13.80 -5.27 -3.15
C PHE A 177 14.89 -6.06 -3.89
N ALA A 178 15.75 -6.77 -3.17
CA ALA A 178 16.78 -7.64 -3.75
C ALA A 178 16.23 -8.83 -4.56
N ASP A 179 14.96 -9.20 -4.37
CA ASP A 179 14.30 -10.25 -5.16
C ASP A 179 13.56 -9.67 -6.39
N ILE A 180 13.60 -8.35 -6.61
CA ILE A 180 12.93 -7.63 -7.71
C ILE A 180 13.95 -7.28 -8.78
N ALA A 181 13.66 -7.66 -10.03
CA ALA A 181 14.41 -7.18 -11.19
C ALA A 181 13.86 -5.83 -11.70
N ALA A 182 12.53 -5.72 -11.80
CA ALA A 182 11.88 -4.49 -12.26
C ALA A 182 10.44 -4.37 -11.76
N ILE A 183 9.96 -3.13 -11.67
CA ILE A 183 8.55 -2.79 -11.47
C ILE A 183 8.13 -1.76 -12.51
N GLN A 184 6.99 -2.01 -13.16
CA GLN A 184 6.32 -1.03 -14.03
C GLN A 184 5.01 -0.62 -13.37
N PHE A 185 4.90 0.66 -13.00
CA PHE A 185 3.74 1.22 -12.31
C PHE A 185 2.77 1.84 -13.31
N GLN A 186 1.47 1.66 -13.06
CA GLN A 186 0.44 2.41 -13.75
C GLN A 186 0.24 3.76 -13.06
N ALA A 187 0.14 4.84 -13.83
CA ALA A 187 -0.24 6.14 -13.30
C ALA A 187 -1.64 6.05 -12.66
N PRO A 188 -1.90 6.67 -11.50
CA PRO A 188 -3.22 6.66 -10.89
C PRO A 188 -4.29 7.25 -11.82
N GLN A 189 -5.36 6.51 -12.10
CA GLN A 189 -6.46 6.96 -12.98
C GLN A 189 -7.79 7.11 -12.24
N SER A 190 -7.90 6.54 -11.04
CA SER A 190 -9.12 6.45 -10.26
C SER A 190 -8.86 6.67 -8.77
N ALA A 191 -9.94 6.84 -8.00
CA ALA A 191 -9.87 6.95 -6.55
C ALA A 191 -9.25 5.70 -5.89
N ILE A 192 -9.44 4.52 -6.47
CA ILE A 192 -8.91 3.26 -5.97
C ILE A 192 -7.39 3.18 -6.14
N ASP A 193 -6.84 3.81 -7.18
CA ASP A 193 -5.40 3.79 -7.43
C ASP A 193 -4.64 4.60 -6.36
N LEU A 194 -5.32 5.50 -5.64
CA LEU A 194 -4.79 6.19 -4.47
C LEU A 194 -4.66 5.29 -3.23
N VAL A 195 -5.32 4.12 -3.26
CA VAL A 195 -5.25 3.10 -2.22
C VAL A 195 -4.28 2.00 -2.62
N TRP A 196 -4.39 1.52 -3.87
CA TRP A 196 -3.57 0.44 -4.40
C TRP A 196 -2.99 0.82 -5.75
N SER A 197 -1.66 0.96 -5.82
CA SER A 197 -0.94 1.15 -7.08
C SER A 197 -0.88 -0.17 -7.84
N HIS A 198 -1.29 -0.15 -9.11
CA HIS A 198 -1.22 -1.33 -9.97
C HIS A 198 0.13 -1.39 -10.65
N ALA A 199 0.82 -2.53 -10.54
CA ALA A 199 2.14 -2.69 -11.13
C ALA A 199 2.40 -4.09 -11.69
N LEU A 200 3.20 -4.16 -12.76
CA LEU A 200 3.83 -5.40 -13.21
C LEU A 200 5.18 -5.52 -12.48
N VAL A 201 5.31 -6.54 -11.64
CA VAL A 201 6.55 -6.86 -10.92
C VAL A 201 7.22 -8.04 -11.60
N ARG A 202 8.47 -7.85 -12.02
CA ARG A 202 9.36 -8.90 -12.51
C ARG A 202 10.38 -9.24 -11.42
N LEU A 203 10.46 -10.52 -11.08
CA LEU A 203 11.42 -11.05 -10.11
C LEU A 203 12.77 -11.34 -10.76
N THR A 204 13.82 -11.49 -9.94
CA THR A 204 15.16 -11.86 -10.40
C THR A 204 15.23 -13.25 -11.04
N ASP A 205 14.29 -14.15 -10.72
CA ASP A 205 14.15 -15.46 -11.36
C ASP A 205 13.38 -15.44 -12.70
N GLY A 206 12.96 -14.25 -13.15
CA GLY A 206 12.27 -14.03 -14.42
C GLY A 206 10.75 -14.20 -14.37
N ARG A 207 10.16 -14.61 -13.24
CA ARG A 207 8.68 -14.62 -13.09
C ARG A 207 8.13 -13.20 -13.12
N GLU A 208 6.97 -13.05 -13.75
CA GLU A 208 6.23 -11.78 -13.80
C GLU A 208 4.85 -11.94 -13.19
N GLN A 209 4.42 -10.92 -12.45
CA GLN A 209 3.15 -10.89 -11.75
C GLN A 209 2.55 -9.49 -11.79
N VAL A 210 1.25 -9.41 -12.11
CA VAL A 210 0.48 -8.17 -11.95
C VAL A 210 0.02 -8.12 -10.51
N CYS A 211 0.48 -7.10 -9.78
CA CYS A 211 0.27 -6.93 -8.36
C CYS A 211 -0.41 -5.60 -8.05
N GLN A 212 -0.97 -5.52 -6.85
CA GLN A 212 -1.43 -4.29 -6.25
C GLN A 212 -0.53 -3.96 -5.07
N LEU A 213 0.04 -2.77 -5.04
CA LEU A 213 0.90 -2.29 -3.96
C LEU A 213 0.08 -1.33 -3.10
N PRO A 214 0.02 -1.50 -1.77
CA PRO A 214 -0.56 -0.48 -0.90
C PRO A 214 0.14 0.86 -1.13
N ALA A 215 -0.61 1.84 -1.61
CA ALA A 215 -0.08 3.16 -1.95
C ALA A 215 0.05 4.09 -0.74
N ARG A 216 -0.44 3.65 0.41
CA ARG A 216 -0.43 4.39 1.66
C ARG A 216 0.09 3.51 2.78
N TYR A 217 0.72 4.13 3.77
CA TYR A 217 1.08 3.46 5.01
C TYR A 217 -0.16 2.93 5.76
N PRO A 218 0.00 2.00 6.73
CA PRO A 218 -1.11 1.56 7.56
C PRO A 218 -1.83 2.76 8.18
N LEU A 219 -3.15 2.82 8.01
CA LEU A 219 -3.93 3.97 8.43
C LEU A 219 -4.02 4.02 9.96
N ALA A 220 -3.71 5.19 10.52
CA ALA A 220 -3.93 5.47 11.94
C ALA A 220 -5.39 5.89 12.18
N GLU A 221 -5.90 5.62 13.39
CA GLU A 221 -7.20 6.13 13.80
C GLU A 221 -7.22 7.67 13.76
N GLY A 222 -8.29 8.25 13.23
CA GLY A 222 -8.40 9.70 13.10
C GLY A 222 -7.59 10.31 11.95
N SER A 223 -7.01 9.52 11.04
CA SER A 223 -6.36 10.03 9.83
C SER A 223 -7.27 11.01 9.08
N ASP A 224 -6.75 12.20 8.77
CA ASP A 224 -7.48 13.22 8.01
C ASP A 224 -7.54 12.88 6.52
N ASP A 225 -8.37 13.62 5.79
CA ASP A 225 -8.56 13.41 4.36
C ASP A 225 -7.27 13.62 3.54
N ALA A 226 -6.30 14.41 4.00
CA ALA A 226 -5.05 14.60 3.27
C ALA A 226 -4.19 13.34 3.31
N LEU A 227 -4.11 12.69 4.48
CA LEU A 227 -3.46 11.38 4.64
C LEU A 227 -4.23 10.29 3.90
N LEU A 228 -5.56 10.25 4.04
CA LEU A 228 -6.40 9.25 3.37
C LEU A 228 -6.31 9.35 1.84
N LEU A 229 -6.19 10.56 1.28
CA LEU A 229 -6.05 10.76 -0.16
C LEU A 229 -4.60 10.61 -0.66
N GLY A 230 -3.64 10.32 0.21
CA GLY A 230 -2.22 10.24 -0.16
C GLY A 230 -1.68 11.57 -0.69
N LYS A 231 -2.17 12.70 -0.16
CA LYS A 231 -1.68 14.04 -0.53
C LYS A 231 -0.54 14.53 0.37
N ARG A 232 -0.29 13.81 1.46
CA ARG A 232 0.70 14.12 2.47
C ARG A 232 1.34 12.82 2.95
N THR A 233 2.61 12.90 3.28
CA THR A 233 3.34 11.90 4.05
C THR A 233 3.77 12.56 5.36
N GLU A 234 3.54 11.87 6.48
CA GLU A 234 4.02 12.28 7.79
C GLU A 234 4.83 11.15 8.42
N TRP A 235 5.75 11.50 9.30
CA TRP A 235 6.64 10.56 9.98
C TRP A 235 6.41 10.63 11.48
N GLN A 236 6.12 9.49 12.10
CA GLN A 236 5.94 9.37 13.54
C GLN A 236 7.08 8.52 14.14
N PRO A 237 7.80 9.00 15.17
CA PRO A 237 8.84 8.21 15.81
C PRO A 237 8.33 6.86 16.35
N LEU A 238 9.10 5.79 16.15
CA LEU A 238 8.87 4.46 16.73
C LEU A 238 9.66 4.32 18.03
N GLY A 239 9.17 4.97 19.09
CA GLY A 239 9.91 5.12 20.35
C GLY A 239 10.98 6.21 20.27
N ASP A 240 12.04 6.06 21.08
CA ASP A 240 13.12 7.06 21.20
C ASP A 240 14.28 6.81 20.23
N GLY A 241 14.13 5.83 19.32
CA GLY A 241 15.14 5.43 18.35
C GLY A 241 15.20 6.28 17.08
N THR A 242 15.87 5.75 16.07
CA THR A 242 16.05 6.38 14.74
C THR A 242 14.97 5.97 13.72
N HIS A 243 14.06 5.09 14.10
CA HIS A 243 13.02 4.56 13.21
C HIS A 243 11.74 5.37 13.28
N TYR A 244 11.08 5.50 12.13
CA TYR A 244 9.82 6.21 12.00
C TYR A 244 8.77 5.32 11.32
N ALA A 245 7.52 5.45 11.74
CA ALA A 245 6.35 4.95 11.02
C ALA A 245 5.85 6.04 10.07
N GLY A 246 5.55 5.66 8.84
CA GLY A 246 4.93 6.56 7.89
C GLY A 246 3.42 6.65 8.09
N LEU A 247 2.85 7.80 7.77
CA LEU A 247 1.40 8.04 7.66
C LEU A 247 1.10 8.70 6.32
N GLY A 248 0.00 8.32 5.67
CA GLY A 248 -0.39 8.87 4.37
C GLY A 248 0.31 8.19 3.19
N LEU A 249 0.76 8.97 2.19
CA LEU A 249 1.35 8.44 0.95
C LEU A 249 2.65 7.67 1.25
N LYS A 250 2.74 6.44 0.74
CA LYS A 250 3.97 5.64 0.82
C LYS A 250 5.09 6.32 0.03
N THR A 251 6.27 6.40 0.64
CA THR A 251 7.43 7.11 0.11
C THR A 251 8.66 6.25 0.30
N TRP A 252 9.32 5.89 -0.81
CA TRP A 252 10.59 5.19 -0.79
C TRP A 252 11.74 6.18 -0.74
N LEU A 253 12.87 5.77 -0.17
CA LEU A 253 14.04 6.61 0.05
C LEU A 253 15.27 5.96 -0.59
N SER A 254 16.16 6.79 -1.11
CA SER A 254 17.55 6.43 -1.41
C SER A 254 18.52 7.23 -0.53
N GLU A 255 19.82 7.14 -0.82
CA GLU A 255 20.87 7.92 -0.17
C GLU A 255 20.67 9.44 -0.22
N SER A 256 19.88 9.95 -1.17
CA SER A 256 19.76 11.39 -1.43
C SER A 256 18.35 11.90 -1.65
N ASP A 257 17.39 11.04 -1.99
CA ASP A 257 16.09 11.47 -2.52
C ASP A 257 14.92 10.67 -1.92
N GLU A 258 13.73 11.27 -2.01
CA GLU A 258 12.46 10.67 -1.62
C GLU A 258 11.56 10.45 -2.85
N PHE A 259 10.89 9.30 -2.90
CA PHE A 259 10.10 8.85 -4.04
C PHE A 259 8.68 8.49 -3.61
N PRO A 260 7.74 9.45 -3.65
CA PRO A 260 6.33 9.16 -3.38
C PRO A 260 5.78 8.16 -4.40
N LEU A 261 5.08 7.12 -3.95
CA LEU A 261 4.74 5.95 -4.78
C LEU A 261 3.94 6.32 -6.04
N HIS A 262 3.04 7.31 -5.95
CA HIS A 262 2.22 7.76 -7.10
C HIS A 262 3.03 8.42 -8.22
N SER A 263 4.25 8.89 -7.92
CA SER A 263 5.14 9.48 -8.91
C SER A 263 5.96 8.43 -9.65
N LEU A 264 6.15 7.22 -9.08
CA LEU A 264 6.93 6.18 -9.73
C LEU A 264 6.24 5.64 -10.99
N ARG A 265 7.04 5.39 -12.03
CA ARG A 265 6.60 4.82 -13.33
C ARG A 265 7.36 3.55 -13.66
N GLN A 266 8.67 3.58 -13.44
CA GLN A 266 9.53 2.42 -13.64
C GLN A 266 10.55 2.35 -12.51
N LEU A 267 10.88 1.13 -12.11
CA LEU A 267 11.99 0.78 -11.23
C LEU A 267 12.70 -0.42 -11.85
N SER A 268 14.03 -0.42 -11.83
CA SER A 268 14.84 -1.59 -12.17
C SER A 268 16.06 -1.64 -11.28
N PHE A 269 16.36 -2.82 -10.74
CA PHE A 269 17.61 -3.07 -10.03
C PHE A 269 18.66 -3.59 -11.00
N ASP A 270 19.91 -3.22 -10.75
CA ASP A 270 21.03 -3.78 -11.48
C ASP A 270 21.14 -5.28 -11.16
N ALA A 271 21.52 -6.08 -12.16
CA ALA A 271 21.75 -7.50 -11.93
C ALA A 271 22.85 -7.66 -10.89
N SER A 272 22.58 -8.44 -9.84
CA SER A 272 23.60 -8.82 -8.87
C SER A 272 24.75 -9.51 -9.62
N ALA A 273 25.96 -8.95 -9.48
CA ALA A 273 27.18 -9.49 -10.07
C ALA A 273 27.55 -10.86 -9.50
#